data_AF-X0S5P4-F1
#
_entry.id   AF-X0S5P4-F1
#
_cell.length_a   1.000
_cell.length_b   1.000
_cell.length_c   1.000
_cell.angle_alpha   90.00
_cell.angle_beta   90.00
_cell.angle_gamma   90.00
#
_symmetry.space_group_name_H-M   'P 1'
#
loop_
_entity.id
_entity.type
_entity.pdbx_description
1 polymer ?
#
loop_
_entity_poly.entity_id
_entity_poly.type
_entity_poly.pdbx_seq_one_letter_code
_entity_poly.pdbx_strand_id
1 'polypeptide(L)'
;MSLNETKNIRAVMIIEVIGKPPEHLTETLNDLIKKIDEEKGVSVEEKKINEPALMKEQKDFYMSFAEVEVEVEQILHLAILMFKYMPAHIEIIHPESITLSNNGWNDILNELTRRLHGYDEVARVIQIEKEVLEKKLREVLGEKGK
;
A
#
# COMPACT_ATOMS: atom_id res chain seq x y z
N MET A 1 17.20 33.51 0.09
CA MET A 1 16.02 33.04 -0.67
C MET A 1 15.50 31.83 0.08
N SER A 2 14.31 31.88 0.69
CA SER A 2 13.72 30.64 1.21
C SER A 2 13.33 29.81 0.00
N LEU A 3 14.00 28.68 -0.20
CA LEU A 3 13.56 27.71 -1.19
C LEU A 3 12.20 27.19 -0.72
N ASN A 4 11.14 27.55 -1.44
CA ASN A 4 9.82 26.98 -1.20
C ASN A 4 9.87 25.51 -1.62
N GLU A 5 9.17 24.65 -0.87
CA GLU A 5 9.10 23.23 -1.19
C GLU A 5 8.44 23.01 -2.56
N THR A 6 8.91 21.98 -3.28
CA THR A 6 8.39 21.64 -4.60
C THR A 6 6.89 21.31 -4.54
N LYS A 7 6.15 21.82 -5.53
CA LYS A 7 4.71 21.60 -5.68
C LYS A 7 4.35 20.95 -7.01
N ASN A 8 3.13 20.45 -7.11
CA ASN A 8 2.53 19.87 -8.33
C ASN A 8 3.39 18.73 -8.89
N ILE A 9 3.53 17.70 -8.06
CA ILE A 9 4.32 16.51 -8.37
C ILE A 9 3.40 15.50 -9.03
N ARG A 10 3.78 15.00 -10.20
CA ARG A 10 3.03 13.96 -10.90
C ARG A 10 3.73 12.61 -10.68
N ALA A 11 2.94 11.60 -10.35
CA ALA A 11 3.43 10.26 -10.09
C ALA A 11 2.47 9.21 -10.62
N VAL A 12 3.00 8.05 -11.01
CA VAL A 12 2.23 6.87 -11.34
C VAL A 12 2.31 5.89 -10.18
N MET A 13 1.17 5.37 -9.76
CA MET A 13 1.06 4.34 -8.72
C MET A 13 0.45 3.07 -9.29
N ILE A 14 0.94 1.91 -8.87
CA ILE A 14 0.31 0.62 -9.17
C ILE A 14 -0.37 0.11 -7.91
N ILE A 15 -1.70 0.02 -7.94
CA ILE A 15 -2.53 -0.51 -6.86
C ILE A 15 -2.98 -1.91 -7.24
N GLU A 16 -2.73 -2.89 -6.38
CA GLU A 16 -3.08 -4.28 -6.62
C GLU A 16 -4.12 -4.77 -5.61
N VAL A 17 -5.02 -5.62 -6.08
CA VAL A 17 -5.98 -6.32 -5.23
C VAL A 17 -5.98 -7.81 -5.55
N ILE A 18 -6.12 -8.61 -4.51
CA ILE A 18 -6.23 -10.07 -4.60
C ILE A 18 -7.50 -10.49 -3.89
N GLY A 19 -8.31 -11.34 -4.52
CA GLY A 19 -9.55 -11.78 -3.90
C GLY A 19 -10.40 -12.72 -4.73
N LYS A 20 -11.63 -12.91 -4.26
CA LYS A 20 -12.70 -13.67 -4.90
C LYS A 20 -14.07 -13.12 -4.47
N PRO A 21 -15.08 -13.08 -5.35
CA PRO A 21 -15.06 -13.47 -6.76
C PRO A 21 -14.46 -12.34 -7.66
N PRO A 22 -14.00 -12.63 -8.89
CA PRO A 22 -13.25 -11.68 -9.74
C PRO A 22 -14.00 -10.39 -10.04
N GLU A 23 -15.33 -10.43 -10.11
CA GLU A 23 -16.18 -9.29 -10.42
C GLU A 23 -16.05 -8.16 -9.38
N HIS A 24 -15.76 -8.51 -8.12
CA HIS A 24 -15.64 -7.53 -7.04
C HIS A 24 -14.28 -6.82 -7.02
N LEU A 25 -13.27 -7.34 -7.73
CA LEU A 25 -11.92 -6.76 -7.71
C LEU A 25 -11.89 -5.43 -8.46
N THR A 26 -12.56 -5.35 -9.61
CA THR A 26 -12.66 -4.12 -10.40
C THR A 26 -13.44 -3.03 -9.67
N GLU A 27 -14.52 -3.40 -8.97
CA GLU A 27 -15.28 -2.45 -8.13
C GLU A 27 -14.41 -1.92 -6.98
N THR A 28 -13.70 -2.82 -6.28
CA THR A 28 -12.77 -2.47 -5.21
C THR A 28 -11.69 -1.50 -5.67
N LEU A 29 -11.07 -1.75 -6.83
CA LEU A 29 -10.08 -0.84 -7.40
C LEU A 29 -10.68 0.53 -7.74
N ASN A 30 -11.89 0.57 -8.31
CA ASN A 30 -12.55 1.85 -8.59
C ASN A 30 -12.84 2.63 -7.30
N ASP A 31 -13.30 1.97 -6.25
CA ASP A 31 -13.55 2.60 -4.95
C ASP A 31 -12.26 3.11 -4.29
N LEU A 32 -11.17 2.36 -4.40
CA LEU A 32 -9.86 2.80 -3.90
C LEU A 32 -9.38 4.03 -4.67
N ILE A 33 -9.46 4.03 -5.99
CA ILE A 33 -9.06 5.17 -6.83
C ILE A 33 -9.92 6.40 -6.52
N LYS A 34 -11.23 6.22 -6.31
CA LYS A 34 -12.11 7.31 -5.91
C LYS A 34 -11.70 7.90 -4.56
N LYS A 35 -11.36 7.06 -3.57
CA LYS A 35 -10.88 7.53 -2.26
C LYS A 35 -9.54 8.26 -2.37
N ILE A 36 -8.66 7.84 -3.27
CA ILE A 36 -7.39 8.53 -3.56
C ILE A 36 -7.67 9.94 -4.12
N ASP A 37 -8.60 10.06 -5.07
CA ASP A 37 -9.01 11.35 -5.66
C ASP A 37 -9.68 12.30 -4.66
N GLU A 38 -10.34 11.74 -3.64
CA GLU A 38 -10.95 12.50 -2.54
C GLU A 38 -9.94 12.95 -1.47
N GLU A 39 -8.67 12.52 -1.53
CA GLU A 39 -7.64 12.97 -0.59
C GLU A 39 -7.29 14.44 -0.83
N LYS A 40 -7.09 15.17 0.27
CA LYS A 40 -6.69 16.58 0.19
C LYS A 40 -5.34 16.72 -0.53
N GLY A 41 -5.30 17.61 -1.52
CA GLY A 41 -4.07 17.94 -2.25
C GLY A 41 -3.64 16.86 -3.23
N VAL A 42 -4.57 16.00 -3.65
CA VAL A 42 -4.39 14.94 -4.65
C VAL A 42 -5.45 15.11 -5.74
N SER A 43 -5.08 14.83 -6.98
CA SER A 43 -5.96 14.76 -8.15
C SER A 43 -5.58 13.51 -8.94
N VAL A 44 -6.54 12.67 -9.29
CA VAL A 44 -6.34 11.53 -10.20
C VAL A 44 -6.50 12.01 -11.63
N GLU A 45 -5.41 11.97 -12.39
CA GLU A 45 -5.36 12.46 -13.77
C GLU A 45 -5.76 11.37 -14.76
N GLU A 46 -5.25 10.15 -14.54
CA GLU A 46 -5.54 8.99 -15.39
C GLU A 46 -5.63 7.72 -14.55
N LYS A 47 -6.47 6.78 -14.99
CA LYS A 47 -6.52 5.44 -14.41
C LYS A 47 -6.71 4.39 -15.49
N LYS A 48 -6.00 3.28 -15.35
CA LYS A 48 -6.13 2.10 -16.20
C LYS A 48 -6.21 0.86 -15.34
N ILE A 49 -7.38 0.22 -15.34
CA ILE A 49 -7.65 -1.00 -14.57
C ILE A 49 -7.51 -2.19 -15.51
N ASN A 50 -6.69 -3.17 -15.12
CA ASN A 50 -6.51 -4.40 -15.87
C ASN A 50 -7.49 -5.48 -15.40
N GLU A 51 -7.92 -6.34 -16.32
CA GLU A 51 -8.88 -7.40 -16.01
C GLU A 51 -8.33 -8.39 -14.97
N PRO A 52 -9.19 -8.92 -14.06
CA PRO A 52 -8.77 -9.93 -13.10
C PRO A 52 -8.22 -11.20 -13.77
N ALA A 53 -7.02 -11.60 -13.38
CA ALA A 53 -6.36 -12.81 -13.85
C ALA A 53 -6.28 -13.86 -12.74
N LEU A 54 -6.45 -15.14 -13.09
CA LEU A 54 -6.32 -16.24 -12.13
C LEU A 54 -4.85 -16.39 -11.68
N MET A 55 -4.64 -16.52 -10.37
CA MET A 55 -3.31 -16.71 -9.82
C MET A 55 -2.78 -18.12 -10.10
N LYS A 56 -1.52 -18.23 -10.55
CA LYS A 56 -0.89 -19.52 -10.89
C LYS A 56 -0.69 -20.44 -9.68
N GLU A 57 -0.49 -19.86 -8.49
CA GLU A 57 -0.07 -20.58 -7.28
C GLU A 57 -1.21 -20.81 -6.28
N GLN A 58 -2.35 -20.14 -6.44
CA GLN A 58 -3.50 -20.25 -5.55
C GLN A 58 -4.77 -20.50 -6.37
N LYS A 59 -5.31 -21.72 -6.25
CA LYS A 59 -6.59 -22.06 -6.88
C LYS A 59 -7.68 -21.14 -6.32
N ASP A 60 -8.53 -20.65 -7.22
CA ASP A 60 -9.70 -19.81 -6.94
C ASP A 60 -9.42 -18.39 -6.40
N PHE A 61 -8.17 -17.92 -6.52
CA PHE A 61 -7.82 -16.51 -6.28
C PHE A 61 -7.54 -15.79 -7.59
N TYR A 62 -8.04 -14.57 -7.68
CA TYR A 62 -7.83 -13.66 -8.78
C TYR A 62 -7.02 -12.46 -8.30
N MET A 63 -6.27 -11.88 -9.22
CA MET A 63 -5.51 -10.66 -9.03
C MET A 63 -5.88 -9.67 -10.12
N SER A 64 -6.07 -8.41 -9.74
CA SER A 64 -6.23 -7.29 -10.66
C SER A 64 -5.39 -6.13 -10.15
N PHE A 65 -4.97 -5.26 -11.06
CA PHE A 65 -4.20 -4.08 -10.70
C PHE A 65 -4.64 -2.87 -11.52
N ALA A 66 -4.46 -1.69 -10.94
CA ALA A 66 -4.71 -0.41 -11.57
C ALA A 66 -3.43 0.41 -11.61
N GLU A 67 -3.12 0.94 -12.79
CA GLU A 67 -2.15 2.02 -12.97
C GLU A 67 -2.91 3.34 -12.77
N VAL A 68 -2.45 4.17 -11.84
CA VAL A 68 -3.13 5.42 -11.44
C VAL A 68 -2.13 6.55 -11.51
N GLU A 69 -2.34 7.49 -12.43
CA GLU A 69 -1.57 8.72 -12.50
C GLU A 69 -2.21 9.77 -11.59
N VAL A 70 -1.42 10.32 -10.68
CA VAL A 70 -1.85 11.33 -9.72
C VAL A 70 -1.00 12.57 -9.82
N GLU A 71 -1.63 13.73 -9.68
CA GLU A 71 -0.96 14.98 -9.35
C GLU A 71 -1.17 15.28 -7.87
N VAL A 72 -0.09 15.62 -7.17
CA VAL A 72 -0.13 15.99 -5.76
C VAL A 72 0.47 17.37 -5.52
N GLU A 73 -0.12 18.13 -4.60
CA GLU A 73 0.34 19.49 -4.30
C GLU A 73 1.74 19.53 -3.70
N GLN A 74 2.14 18.50 -2.97
CA GLN A 74 3.42 18.40 -2.25
C GLN A 74 3.80 16.93 -2.08
N ILE A 75 5.10 16.64 -1.95
CA ILE A 75 5.58 15.26 -1.80
C ILE A 75 4.98 14.55 -0.57
N LEU A 76 4.62 15.30 0.47
CA LEU A 76 4.05 14.75 1.68
C LEU A 76 2.71 14.07 1.39
N HIS A 77 1.91 14.61 0.47
CA HIS A 77 0.67 13.97 0.03
C HIS A 77 0.96 12.65 -0.68
N LEU A 78 1.99 12.56 -1.53
CA LEU A 78 2.41 11.29 -2.14
C LEU A 78 2.87 10.27 -1.09
N ALA A 79 3.63 10.71 -0.08
CA ALA A 79 4.03 9.85 1.03
C ALA A 79 2.81 9.35 1.83
N ILE A 80 1.81 10.20 2.06
CA ILE A 80 0.54 9.80 2.70
C ILE A 80 -0.18 8.74 1.86
N LEU A 81 -0.28 8.93 0.55
CA LEU A 81 -0.86 7.94 -0.36
C LEU A 81 -0.11 6.60 -0.27
N MET A 82 1.22 6.64 -0.31
CA MET A 82 2.08 5.47 -0.15
C MET A 82 1.77 4.69 1.13
N PHE A 83 1.69 5.37 2.28
CA PHE A 83 1.45 4.69 3.56
C PHE A 83 0.00 4.27 3.80
N LYS A 84 -0.97 4.95 3.17
CA LYS A 84 -2.40 4.66 3.35
C LYS A 84 -2.88 3.56 2.43
N TYR A 85 -2.45 3.60 1.16
CA TYR A 85 -2.92 2.69 0.12
C TYR A 85 -1.91 1.60 -0.24
N MET A 86 -0.66 1.71 0.23
CA MET A 86 0.40 0.70 0.08
C MET A 86 0.48 0.18 -1.37
N PRO A 87 0.68 1.07 -2.37
CA PRO A 87 0.84 0.65 -3.76
C PRO A 87 2.01 -0.33 -3.89
N ALA A 88 1.92 -1.25 -4.85
CA ALA A 88 3.01 -2.13 -5.21
C ALA A 88 4.18 -1.37 -5.85
N HIS A 89 3.90 -0.22 -6.47
CA HIS A 89 4.89 0.61 -7.14
C HIS A 89 4.51 2.09 -7.12
N ILE A 90 5.51 2.97 -7.02
CA ILE A 90 5.39 4.42 -7.19
C ILE A 90 6.54 4.90 -8.08
N GLU A 91 6.21 5.68 -9.10
CA GLU A 91 7.16 6.35 -9.98
C GLU A 91 6.84 7.85 -10.04
N ILE A 92 7.80 8.72 -9.73
CA ILE A 92 7.63 10.16 -9.89
C ILE A 92 8.04 10.52 -11.32
N ILE A 93 7.08 11.03 -12.11
CA ILE A 93 7.30 11.40 -13.51
C ILE A 93 7.62 12.89 -13.68
N HIS A 94 7.24 13.72 -12.71
CA HIS A 94 7.54 15.15 -12.71
C HIS A 94 7.46 15.75 -11.30
N PRO A 95 8.30 16.74 -10.94
CA PRO A 95 9.48 17.22 -11.67
C PRO A 95 10.73 16.35 -11.43
N GLU A 96 11.78 16.60 -12.23
CA GLU A 96 13.08 15.91 -12.11
C GLU A 96 13.76 16.10 -10.74
N SER A 97 13.50 17.24 -10.07
CA SER A 97 14.10 17.54 -8.77
C SER A 97 13.06 18.03 -7.77
N ILE A 98 13.11 17.44 -6.57
CA ILE A 98 12.22 17.77 -5.45
C ILE A 98 13.06 18.44 -4.36
N THR A 99 12.64 19.64 -3.97
CA THR A 99 13.23 20.40 -2.87
C THR A 99 12.35 20.28 -1.65
N LEU A 100 12.92 19.82 -0.53
CA LEU A 100 12.26 19.67 0.76
C LEU A 100 13.02 20.38 1.87
N SER A 101 12.27 20.88 2.85
CA SER A 101 12.87 21.34 4.11
C SER A 101 13.24 20.17 5.01
N ASN A 102 14.06 20.44 6.05
CA ASN A 102 14.35 19.45 7.09
C ASN A 102 13.07 18.98 7.80
N ASN A 103 12.08 19.86 7.96
CA ASN A 103 10.80 19.51 8.58
C ASN A 103 10.03 18.53 7.71
N GLY A 104 9.92 18.78 6.40
CA GLY A 104 9.27 17.87 5.47
C GLY A 104 9.94 16.49 5.44
N TRP A 105 11.28 16.44 5.49
CA TRP A 105 12.00 15.17 5.57
C TRP A 105 11.73 14.45 6.89
N ASN A 106 11.74 15.17 8.01
CA ASN A 106 11.42 14.60 9.31
C ASN A 106 10.01 14.00 9.33
N ASP A 107 9.02 14.68 8.74
CA ASP A 107 7.64 14.18 8.70
C ASP A 107 7.55 12.84 7.94
N ILE A 108 8.17 12.75 6.76
CA ILE A 108 8.19 11.52 5.95
C ILE A 108 8.94 10.40 6.65
N LEU A 109 10.14 10.66 7.16
CA LEU A 109 11.00 9.65 7.79
C LEU A 109 10.43 9.12 9.11
N ASN A 110 9.79 9.99 9.90
CA ASN A 110 9.12 9.59 11.12
C ASN A 110 7.88 8.75 10.83
N GLU A 111 7.06 9.11 9.83
CA GLU A 111 5.92 8.29 9.44
C GLU A 111 6.35 6.93 8.89
N LEU A 112 7.40 6.87 8.06
CA LEU A 112 7.99 5.62 7.60
C LEU A 112 8.42 4.74 8.77
N THR A 113 9.15 5.32 9.72
CA THR A 113 9.65 4.60 10.90
C THR A 113 8.51 4.10 11.77
N ARG A 114 7.47 4.91 11.97
CA ARG A 114 6.26 4.54 12.71
C ARG A 114 5.54 3.35 12.09
N ARG A 115 5.39 3.35 10.75
CA ARG A 115 4.76 2.24 10.00
C ARG A 115 5.57 0.96 10.11
N LEU A 116 6.89 1.04 9.86
CA LEU A 116 7.79 -0.11 9.94
C LEU A 116 7.82 -0.71 11.35
N HIS A 117 7.91 0.14 12.38
CA HIS A 117 7.89 -0.31 13.76
C HIS A 117 6.57 -1.02 14.13
N GLY A 118 5.42 -0.45 13.71
CA GLY A 118 4.13 -1.09 13.93
C GLY A 118 4.00 -2.45 13.23
N TYR A 119 4.49 -2.58 11.98
CA TYR A 119 4.49 -3.87 11.29
C TYR A 119 5.38 -4.92 11.97
N ASP A 120 6.55 -4.51 12.44
CA ASP A 120 7.47 -5.36 13.18
C ASP A 120 6.88 -5.85 14.52
N GLU A 121 6.13 -4.99 15.22
CA GLU A 121 5.36 -5.40 16.41
C GLU A 121 4.29 -6.45 16.07
N VAL A 122 3.49 -6.20 15.04
CA VAL A 122 2.44 -7.16 14.60
C VAL A 122 3.06 -8.51 14.21
N ALA A 123 4.16 -8.50 13.46
CA ALA A 123 4.86 -9.70 13.06
C ALA A 123 5.39 -10.51 14.26
N ARG A 124 5.97 -9.84 15.26
CA ARG A 124 6.40 -10.50 16.51
C ARG A 124 5.26 -11.17 17.25
N VAL A 125 4.13 -10.49 17.39
CA VAL A 125 2.95 -11.04 18.07
C VAL A 125 2.48 -12.31 17.34
N ILE A 126 2.35 -12.25 16.01
CA ILE A 126 1.94 -13.39 15.18
C ILE A 126 2.92 -14.56 15.34
N GLN A 127 4.23 -14.30 15.38
CA GLN A 127 5.24 -15.34 15.55
C GLN A 127 5.10 -16.05 16.90
N ILE A 128 4.92 -15.29 17.99
CA ILE A 128 4.73 -15.85 19.34
C ILE A 128 3.43 -16.67 19.41
N GLU A 129 2.32 -16.13 18.89
CA GLU A 129 1.04 -16.83 18.87
C GLU A 129 1.13 -18.13 18.08
N LYS A 130 1.79 -18.11 16.92
CA LYS A 130 2.05 -19.30 16.09
C LYS A 130 2.81 -20.36 16.87
N GLU A 131 3.88 -20.01 17.59
CA GLU A 131 4.64 -20.97 18.40
C GLU A 131 3.78 -21.61 19.50
N VAL A 132 2.94 -20.82 20.18
CA VAL A 132 2.01 -21.32 21.20
C VAL A 132 0.96 -22.26 20.58
N LEU A 133 0.39 -21.89 19.44
CA LEU A 133 -0.58 -22.69 18.69
C LEU A 133 0.03 -24.02 18.24
N GLU A 134 1.23 -24.01 17.67
CA GLU A 134 1.94 -25.22 17.24
C GLU A 134 2.22 -26.16 18.42
N LYS A 135 2.60 -25.62 19.58
CA LYS A 135 2.81 -26.41 20.79
C LYS A 135 1.50 -27.09 21.24
N LYS A 136 0.41 -26.35 21.37
CA LYS A 136 -0.91 -26.90 21.76
C LYS A 136 -1.41 -27.94 20.77
N LEU A 137 -1.21 -27.72 19.47
CA LEU A 137 -1.62 -28.67 18.44
C LEU A 137 -0.86 -30.00 18.57
N ARG A 138 0.44 -29.96 18.86
CA ARG A 138 1.25 -31.18 19.11
C ARG A 138 0.79 -31.93 20.35
N GLU A 139 0.42 -31.24 21.42
CA GLU A 139 -0.12 -31.86 22.64
C GLU A 139 -1.42 -32.62 22.31
N VAL A 140 -2.39 -31.97 21.65
CA VAL A 140 -3.68 -32.58 21.30
C VAL A 140 -3.56 -33.73 20.30
N LEU A 141 -2.66 -33.62 19.31
CA LEU A 141 -2.44 -34.68 18.31
C LEU A 141 -1.60 -35.83 18.86
N GLY A 142 -0.65 -35.55 19.76
CA GLY A 142 0.17 -36.56 20.43
C GLY A 142 -0.61 -37.39 21.45
N GLU A 143 -1.65 -36.82 22.07
CA GLU A 143 -2.55 -37.53 22.98
C GLU A 143 -3.49 -38.52 22.27
N LYS A 144 -3.77 -38.34 20.97
CA LYS A 144 -4.63 -39.27 20.19
C LYS A 144 -3.93 -40.57 19.74
N GLY A 145 -2.65 -40.75 20.09
CA GLY A 145 -1.82 -41.90 19.71
C GLY A 145 -1.52 -42.91 20.83
N LYS A 146 -2.15 -42.80 22.00
CA LYS A 146 -2.10 -43.78 23.10
C LYS A 146 -3.50 -44.25 23.45
#